data_AF-A0A1G8PZK5-F1
#
_entry.id   AF-A0A1G8PZK5-F1
#
_cell.length_a   1.000
_cell.length_b   1.000
_cell.length_c   1.000
_cell.angle_alpha   90.00
_cell.angle_beta   90.00
_cell.angle_gamma   90.00
#
_symmetry.space_group_name_H-M   'P 1'
#
loop_
_entity.id
_entity.type
_entity.pdbx_description
1 polymer ?
#
loop_
_entity_poly.entity_id
_entity_poly.type
_entity_poly.pdbx_seq_one_letter_code
_entity_poly.pdbx_strand_id
1 'polypeptide(L)'
;MVNAGAIECFFKVTKSHLRLAKEFQCRSYDALTAHTSIVFLRYMMLAVSSREEEDPRTIGQLFFMCCDEIEDLRFSEALLMILDVLGSMLAEEHLLTDEQIQPFLDRLFDNLPEFLRKPLLSRG
;
A
#
# COMPACT_ATOMS: atom_id res chain seq x y z
N MET A 1 23.78 15.21 3.81
CA MET A 1 25.12 14.95 4.39
C MET A 1 25.13 13.54 4.94
N VAL A 2 26.00 12.67 4.44
CA VAL A 2 26.18 11.32 5.01
C VAL A 2 26.95 11.48 6.32
N ASN A 3 26.43 10.92 7.43
CA ASN A 3 27.06 11.04 8.75
C ASN A 3 28.28 10.12 8.83
N ALA A 4 29.46 10.66 9.18
CA ALA A 4 30.72 9.91 9.22
C ALA A 4 30.66 8.67 10.13
N GLY A 5 29.89 8.72 11.23
CA GLY A 5 29.71 7.58 12.12
C GLY A 5 28.90 6.42 11.52
N ALA A 6 27.97 6.72 10.60
CA ALA A 6 27.21 5.69 9.89
C ALA A 6 28.10 4.96 8.88
N ILE A 7 29.00 5.70 8.22
CA ILE A 7 30.00 5.14 7.32
C ILE A 7 30.92 4.19 8.10
N GLU A 8 31.49 4.64 9.23
CA GLU A 8 32.37 3.81 10.05
C GLU A 8 31.69 2.54 10.56
N CYS A 9 30.45 2.63 11.04
CA CYS A 9 29.67 1.49 11.51
C CYS A 9 29.42 0.48 10.37
N PHE A 10 29.04 0.98 9.19
CA PHE A 10 28.88 0.15 8.00
C PHE A 10 30.15 -0.62 7.66
N PHE A 11 31.29 0.07 7.54
CA PHE A 11 32.58 -0.58 7.25
C PHE A 11 33.01 -1.57 8.35
N LYS A 12 32.73 -1.29 9.64
CA LYS A 12 32.99 -2.22 10.75
C LYS A 12 32.17 -3.51 10.61
N VAL A 13 30.88 -3.39 10.32
CA VAL A 13 29.97 -4.53 10.14
C VAL A 13 30.38 -5.33 8.91
N THR A 14 30.60 -4.68 7.76
CA THR A 14 31.06 -5.32 6.52
C THR A 14 32.38 -6.08 6.74
N LYS A 15 33.36 -5.46 7.41
CA LYS A 15 34.67 -6.09 7.70
C LYS A 15 34.54 -7.37 8.51
N SER A 16 33.64 -7.39 9.50
CA SER A 16 33.37 -8.57 10.32
C SER A 16 32.58 -9.64 9.56
N HIS A 17 31.47 -9.24 8.96
CA HIS A 17 30.52 -10.12 8.26
C HIS A 17 31.17 -10.85 7.08
N LEU A 18 32.04 -10.16 6.35
CA LEU A 18 32.72 -10.69 5.16
C LEU A 18 34.14 -11.20 5.46
N ARG A 19 34.52 -11.28 6.75
CA ARG A 19 35.82 -11.83 7.23
C ARG A 19 37.06 -11.24 6.55
N LEU A 20 36.95 -10.02 6.01
CA LEU A 20 37.96 -9.31 5.22
C LEU A 20 39.33 -9.23 5.88
N ALA A 21 39.37 -9.17 7.22
CA ALA A 21 40.61 -9.08 7.99
C ALA A 21 41.48 -10.35 7.94
N LYS A 22 40.88 -11.52 7.66
CA LYS A 22 41.59 -12.81 7.65
C LYS A 22 41.92 -13.30 6.24
N GLU A 23 41.13 -12.93 5.24
CA GLU A 23 41.23 -13.47 3.87
C GLU A 23 42.17 -12.67 2.95
N PHE A 24 42.49 -11.40 3.27
CA PHE A 24 43.25 -10.53 2.37
C PHE A 24 44.38 -9.77 3.08
N GLN A 25 45.63 -10.07 2.74
CA GLN A 25 46.86 -9.49 3.32
C GLN A 25 47.73 -8.76 2.29
N CYS A 26 47.14 -8.32 1.16
CA CYS A 26 47.90 -7.58 0.15
C CYS A 26 48.29 -6.18 0.65
N ARG A 27 49.52 -5.76 0.29
CA ARG A 27 50.08 -4.44 0.61
C ARG A 27 49.99 -3.43 -0.54
N SER A 28 49.49 -3.85 -1.70
CA SER A 28 49.22 -2.94 -2.83
C SER A 28 47.90 -2.22 -2.63
N TYR A 29 47.90 -0.90 -2.82
CA TYR A 29 46.72 -0.06 -2.68
C TYR A 29 45.65 -0.38 -3.73
N ASP A 30 46.08 -0.66 -4.97
CA ASP A 30 45.16 -1.05 -6.06
C ASP A 30 44.49 -2.39 -5.78
N ALA A 31 45.26 -3.34 -5.25
CA ALA A 31 44.75 -4.65 -4.86
C ALA A 31 43.73 -4.53 -3.72
N LEU A 32 43.98 -3.66 -2.74
CA LEU A 32 43.06 -3.37 -1.63
C LEU A 32 41.77 -2.71 -2.11
N THR A 33 41.87 -1.75 -3.02
CA THR A 33 40.71 -1.08 -3.62
C THR A 33 39.86 -2.06 -4.41
N ALA A 34 40.47 -2.84 -5.32
CA ALA A 34 39.77 -3.84 -6.12
C ALA A 34 39.07 -4.89 -5.26
N HIS A 35 39.74 -5.42 -4.24
CA HIS A 35 39.19 -6.40 -3.32
C HIS A 35 37.98 -5.85 -2.54
N THR A 36 38.11 -4.63 -2.01
CA THR A 36 37.03 -3.96 -1.28
C THR A 36 35.80 -3.73 -2.17
N SER A 37 36.00 -3.30 -3.42
CA SER A 37 34.92 -3.12 -4.41
C SER A 37 34.20 -4.43 -4.72
N ILE A 38 34.93 -5.53 -4.96
CA ILE A 38 34.35 -6.85 -5.25
C ILE A 38 33.51 -7.35 -4.08
N VAL A 39 34.02 -7.19 -2.86
CA VAL A 39 33.36 -7.65 -1.65
C VAL A 39 32.09 -6.83 -1.34
N PHE A 40 32.12 -5.51 -1.57
CA PHE A 40 30.91 -4.69 -1.48
C PHE A 40 29.88 -5.04 -2.53
N LEU A 41 30.30 -5.25 -3.78
CA LEU A 41 29.39 -5.61 -4.85
C LEU A 41 28.67 -6.93 -4.53
N ARG A 42 29.40 -7.94 -4.04
CA ARG A 42 28.82 -9.22 -3.59
C ARG A 42 27.83 -9.02 -2.45
N TYR A 43 28.16 -8.20 -1.46
CA TYR A 43 27.25 -7.91 -0.35
C TYR A 43 25.98 -7.18 -0.83
N MET A 44 26.12 -6.20 -1.72
CA MET A 44 24.97 -5.49 -2.30
C MET A 44 24.08 -6.44 -3.09
N MET A 45 24.67 -7.31 -3.92
CA MET A 45 23.91 -8.34 -4.65
C MET A 45 23.15 -9.26 -3.71
N LEU A 46 23.80 -9.79 -2.67
CA LEU A 46 23.15 -10.65 -1.68
C LEU A 46 22.08 -9.91 -0.87
N ALA A 47 22.31 -8.64 -0.51
CA ALA A 47 21.33 -7.83 0.20
C ALA A 47 20.12 -7.48 -0.69
N VAL A 48 20.32 -7.28 -1.99
CA VAL A 48 19.23 -7.11 -2.95
C VAL A 48 18.46 -8.42 -3.13
N SER A 49 19.14 -9.55 -3.34
CA SER A 49 18.48 -10.84 -3.46
C SER A 49 17.75 -11.26 -2.19
N SER A 50 18.33 -11.04 -1.01
CA SER A 50 17.68 -11.27 0.29
C SER A 50 16.48 -10.35 0.49
N ARG A 51 16.55 -9.09 0.05
CA ARG A 51 15.35 -8.24 0.00
C ARG A 51 14.33 -8.79 -0.98
N GLU A 52 14.69 -9.22 -2.18
CA GLU A 52 13.72 -9.82 -3.12
C GLU A 52 13.11 -11.13 -2.62
N GLU A 53 13.85 -11.89 -1.80
CA GLU A 53 13.43 -13.17 -1.22
C GLU A 53 12.61 -12.98 0.08
N GLU A 54 12.86 -11.91 0.86
CA GLU A 54 12.14 -11.55 2.10
C GLU A 54 11.13 -10.38 1.93
N ASP A 55 11.06 -9.71 0.78
CA ASP A 55 10.14 -8.60 0.48
C ASP A 55 8.96 -9.12 -0.35
N PRO A 56 7.86 -9.50 0.31
CA PRO A 56 6.59 -9.34 -0.32
C PRO A 56 6.34 -7.83 -0.37
N ARG A 57 6.51 -7.23 -1.54
CA ARG A 57 5.84 -5.98 -1.93
C ARG A 57 4.30 -6.10 -1.88
N THR A 58 3.75 -6.99 -1.06
CA THR A 58 2.34 -7.38 -1.04
C THR A 58 1.63 -6.95 0.24
N ILE A 59 2.19 -7.01 1.47
CA ILE A 59 1.35 -6.69 2.65
C ILE A 59 1.01 -5.20 2.75
N GLY A 60 1.99 -4.30 2.56
CA GLY A 60 1.71 -2.86 2.61
C GLY A 60 0.80 -2.39 1.47
N GLN A 61 1.01 -2.94 0.27
CA GLN A 61 0.19 -2.62 -0.90
C GLN A 61 -1.21 -3.25 -0.81
N LEU A 62 -1.34 -4.49 -0.34
CA LEU A 62 -2.62 -5.14 -0.06
C LEU A 62 -3.36 -4.41 1.06
N PHE A 63 -2.67 -4.01 2.14
CA PHE A 63 -3.27 -3.20 3.20
C PHE A 63 -3.78 -1.87 2.65
N PHE A 64 -3.00 -1.18 1.82
CA PHE A 64 -3.43 0.05 1.16
C PHE A 64 -4.65 -0.16 0.26
N MET A 65 -4.63 -1.17 -0.60
CA MET A 65 -5.77 -1.52 -1.47
C MET A 65 -7.00 -1.92 -0.65
N CYS A 66 -6.83 -2.67 0.44
CA CYS A 66 -7.91 -3.00 1.35
C CYS A 66 -8.46 -1.75 2.04
N CYS A 67 -7.61 -0.81 2.47
CA CYS A 67 -8.07 0.44 3.09
C CYS A 67 -8.87 1.31 2.12
N ASP A 68 -8.45 1.38 0.86
CA ASP A 68 -9.14 2.09 -0.23
C ASP A 68 -10.51 1.44 -0.50
N GLU A 69 -10.55 0.12 -0.67
CA GLU A 69 -11.81 -0.62 -0.88
C GLU A 69 -12.76 -0.53 0.33
N ILE A 70 -12.23 -0.57 1.55
CA ILE A 70 -13.01 -0.38 2.78
C ILE A 70 -13.56 1.06 2.86
N GLU A 71 -12.87 2.06 2.30
CA GLU A 71 -13.40 3.43 2.20
C GLU A 71 -14.59 3.52 1.27
N ASP A 72 -14.53 2.90 0.11
CA ASP A 72 -15.63 2.83 -0.84
C ASP A 72 -16.84 2.06 -0.28
N LEU A 73 -16.61 0.94 0.42
CA LEU A 73 -17.67 0.20 1.14
C LEU A 73 -18.38 1.09 2.16
N ARG A 74 -17.63 1.85 2.98
CA ARG A 74 -18.24 2.76 3.96
C ARG A 74 -19.05 3.87 3.29
N PHE A 75 -18.58 4.37 2.16
CA PHE A 75 -19.29 5.39 1.39
C PHE A 75 -20.61 4.86 0.80
N SER A 76 -20.58 3.70 0.14
CA SER A 76 -21.78 3.06 -0.42
C SER A 76 -22.83 2.75 0.67
N GLU A 77 -22.39 2.26 1.83
CA GLU A 77 -23.27 2.00 2.98
C GLU A 77 -23.89 3.27 3.54
N ALA A 78 -23.11 4.35 3.69
CA ALA A 78 -23.62 5.65 4.10
C ALA A 78 -24.68 6.19 3.12
N LEU A 79 -24.44 6.03 1.82
CA LEU A 79 -25.35 6.49 0.78
C LEU A 79 -26.67 5.68 0.76
N LEU A 80 -26.61 4.36 0.95
CA LEU A 80 -27.81 3.53 1.09
C LEU A 80 -28.64 3.92 2.32
N MET A 81 -28.00 4.18 3.46
CA MET A 81 -28.71 4.65 4.66
C MET A 81 -29.41 6.00 4.41
N ILE A 82 -28.78 6.91 3.66
CA ILE A 82 -29.42 8.19 3.30
C ILE A 82 -30.66 7.96 2.43
N LEU A 83 -30.62 7.03 1.47
CA LEU A 83 -31.76 6.70 0.62
C LEU A 83 -32.90 6.05 1.40
N ASP A 84 -32.59 5.20 2.37
CA ASP A 84 -33.57 4.55 3.24
C ASP A 84 -34.27 5.56 4.17
N VAL A 85 -33.49 6.46 4.78
CA VAL A 85 -34.01 7.58 5.56
C VAL A 85 -34.88 8.49 4.69
N LEU A 86 -34.45 8.80 3.46
CA LEU A 86 -35.26 9.59 2.53
C LEU A 86 -36.61 8.91 2.24
N GLY A 87 -36.61 7.60 1.96
CA GLY A 87 -37.84 6.83 1.75
C GLY A 87 -38.77 6.90 2.95
N SER A 88 -38.22 6.72 4.15
CA SER A 88 -38.96 6.78 5.41
C SER A 88 -39.58 8.16 5.65
N MET A 89 -38.81 9.23 5.44
CA MET A 89 -39.30 10.61 5.54
C MET A 89 -40.44 10.91 4.54
N LEU A 90 -40.35 10.40 3.31
CA LEU A 90 -41.40 10.58 2.31
C LEU A 90 -42.71 9.89 2.70
N ALA A 91 -42.63 8.74 3.39
CA ALA A 91 -43.79 8.05 3.94
C ALA A 91 -44.39 8.82 5.14
N GLU A 92 -43.55 9.20 6.11
CA GLU A 92 -43.97 9.86 7.34
C GLU A 92 -44.66 11.21 7.07
N GLU A 93 -44.10 12.00 6.17
CA GLU A 93 -44.67 13.30 5.76
C GLU A 93 -45.83 13.16 4.75
N HIS A 94 -46.26 11.93 4.44
CA HIS A 94 -47.32 11.62 3.46
C HIS A 94 -47.11 12.29 2.09
N LEU A 95 -45.84 12.51 1.71
CA LEU A 95 -45.47 13.13 0.45
C LEU A 95 -45.65 12.16 -0.72
N LEU A 96 -45.49 10.86 -0.46
CA LEU A 96 -45.74 9.77 -1.39
C LEU A 96 -46.47 8.62 -0.67
N THR A 97 -47.25 7.83 -1.41
CA THR A 97 -47.80 6.57 -0.87
C THR A 97 -46.71 5.50 -0.83
N ASP A 98 -46.86 4.48 0.02
CA ASP A 98 -45.92 3.36 0.11
C ASP A 98 -45.66 2.70 -1.25
N GLU A 99 -46.69 2.63 -2.11
CA GLU A 99 -46.61 2.09 -3.47
C GLU A 99 -45.79 2.97 -4.43
N GLN A 100 -45.63 4.27 -4.13
CA GLN A 100 -44.90 5.25 -4.95
C GLN A 100 -43.46 5.47 -4.51
N ILE A 101 -43.12 5.12 -3.26
CA ILE A 101 -41.79 5.37 -2.69
C ILE A 101 -40.71 4.58 -3.42
N GLN A 102 -40.90 3.27 -3.62
CA GLN A 102 -39.87 2.48 -4.32
C GLN A 102 -39.65 2.92 -5.77
N PRO A 103 -40.71 3.10 -6.60
CA PRO A 103 -40.54 3.64 -7.95
C PRO A 103 -39.83 5.00 -7.99
N PHE A 104 -40.01 5.83 -6.95
CA PHE A 104 -39.30 7.10 -6.82
C PHE A 104 -37.82 6.89 -6.49
N LEU A 105 -37.48 6.03 -5.53
CA LEU A 105 -36.10 5.72 -5.16
C LEU A 105 -35.33 5.07 -6.31
N ASP A 106 -35.96 4.16 -7.06
CA ASP A 106 -35.38 3.57 -8.28
C ASP A 106 -35.06 4.65 -9.33
N ARG A 107 -36.02 5.55 -9.57
CA ARG A 107 -35.81 6.65 -10.52
C ARG A 107 -34.74 7.62 -10.02
N LEU A 108 -34.70 7.92 -8.73
CA LEU A 108 -33.66 8.75 -8.13
C LEU A 108 -32.30 8.11 -8.36
N PHE A 109 -32.18 6.81 -8.05
CA PHE A 109 -30.98 6.01 -8.24
C PHE A 109 -30.50 6.07 -9.69
N ASP A 110 -31.39 5.85 -10.68
CA ASP A 110 -31.05 5.90 -12.11
C ASP A 110 -30.54 7.26 -12.57
N ASN A 111 -30.99 8.35 -11.93
CA ASN A 111 -30.59 9.72 -12.24
C ASN A 111 -29.35 10.18 -11.46
N LEU A 112 -28.82 9.37 -10.54
CA LEU A 112 -27.59 9.71 -9.83
C LEU A 112 -26.39 9.78 -10.80
N PRO A 113 -25.45 10.71 -10.60
CA PRO A 113 -24.17 10.72 -11.30
C PRO A 113 -23.45 9.36 -11.24
N GLU A 114 -22.69 9.01 -12.28
CA GLU A 114 -21.98 7.73 -12.34
C GLU A 114 -21.07 7.47 -11.14
N PHE A 115 -20.42 8.51 -10.59
CA PHE A 115 -19.53 8.36 -9.45
C PHE A 115 -20.27 7.96 -8.16
N LEU A 116 -21.58 8.20 -8.07
CA LEU A 116 -22.43 7.76 -6.96
C LEU A 116 -23.07 6.40 -7.23
N ARG A 117 -23.36 6.06 -8.50
CA ARG A 117 -23.95 4.77 -8.87
C ARG A 117 -22.95 3.62 -8.84
N LYS A 118 -21.72 3.84 -9.32
CA LYS A 118 -20.69 2.79 -9.42
C LYS A 118 -20.41 2.09 -8.07
N PRO A 119 -20.21 2.81 -6.95
CA PRO A 119 -19.98 2.17 -5.65
C PRO A 119 -21.20 1.42 -5.11
N LEU A 120 -22.42 1.75 -5.56
CA LEU A 120 -23.65 1.07 -5.14
C LEU A 120 -23.90 -0.23 -5.94
N LEU A 121 -23.40 -0.31 -7.17
CA LEU A 121 -23.59 -1.45 -8.08
C LEU A 121 -22.50 -2.53 -7.95
N SER A 122 -21.34 -2.20 -7.36
CA SER A 122 -20.22 -3.15 -7.18
C SER A 122 -20.48 -4.26 -6.15
N ARG A 123 -21.66 -4.24 -5.49
CA ARG A 123 -22.06 -5.22 -4.46
C ARG A 123 -22.98 -6.34 -5.00
N GLY A 124 -23.09 -6.50 -6.33
CA GLY A 124 -23.84 -7.57 -7.01
C GLY A 124 -22.97 -8.68 -7.56
#